data_AF-A0A3D2L5Z4-F1
#
_entry.id   AF-A0A3D2L5Z4-F1
#
_cell.length_a   1.000
_cell.length_b   1.000
_cell.length_c   1.000
_cell.angle_alpha   90.00
_cell.angle_beta   90.00
_cell.angle_gamma   90.00
#
_symmetry.space_group_name_H-M   'P 1'
#
loop_
_entity.id
_entity.type
_entity.pdbx_description
1 polymer ?
#
loop_
_entity_poly.entity_id
_entity_poly.type
_entity_poly.pdbx_seq_one_letter_code
_entity_poly.pdbx_strand_id
1 'polypeptide(L)'
;QHLECLDEHEKSVFKTAFEIDQRWIIELAADRTPYICQSQSLNLFLPGDIAKWDLHMLHWTAWERGLKSLYYCRSKSVQRAAFAGS
;
A
#
# COMPACT_ATOMS: atom_id res chain seq x y z
N GLN A 1 3.07 -13.26 -9.52
CA GLN A 1 4.53 -13.25 -9.30
C GLN A 1 5.21 -14.59 -9.54
N HIS A 2 4.64 -15.71 -9.05
CA HIS A 2 5.23 -17.05 -9.18
C HIS A 2 5.08 -17.72 -10.56
N LEU A 3 4.28 -17.16 -11.49
CA LEU A 3 4.10 -17.73 -12.82
C LEU A 3 5.32 -17.42 -13.68
N GLU A 4 6.01 -18.48 -14.13
CA GLU A 4 7.24 -18.38 -14.95
C GLU A 4 6.95 -17.99 -16.40
N CYS A 5 5.72 -18.19 -16.88
CA CYS A 5 5.32 -17.84 -18.24
C CYS A 5 5.13 -16.33 -18.48
N LEU A 6 5.15 -15.52 -17.42
CA LEU A 6 5.03 -14.06 -17.50
C LEU A 6 6.41 -13.40 -17.38
N ASP A 7 6.62 -12.34 -18.16
CA ASP A 7 7.81 -11.50 -18.01
C ASP A 7 7.69 -10.54 -16.80
N GLU A 8 8.78 -9.84 -16.49
CA GLU A 8 8.84 -8.93 -15.34
C GLU A 8 7.98 -7.67 -15.52
N HIS A 9 7.74 -7.25 -16.76
CA HIS A 9 6.88 -6.11 -17.05
C HIS A 9 5.43 -6.49 -16.76
N GLU A 10 4.96 -7.62 -17.29
CA GLU A 10 3.63 -8.18 -17.06
C GLU A 10 3.38 -8.40 -15.56
N LYS A 11 4.32 -9.04 -14.87
CA LYS A 11 4.25 -9.23 -13.41
C LYS A 11 4.17 -7.91 -12.64
N SER A 12 4.87 -6.88 -13.11
CA SER A 12 4.85 -5.54 -12.51
C SER A 12 3.51 -4.83 -12.71
N VAL A 13 2.90 -4.95 -13.88
CA VAL A 13 1.57 -4.40 -14.18
C VAL A 13 0.48 -5.06 -13.33
N PHE A 14 0.60 -6.37 -13.07
CA PHE A 14 -0.37 -7.14 -12.29
C PHE A 14 -0.02 -7.31 -10.80
N LYS A 15 0.80 -6.41 -10.22
CA LYS A 15 1.06 -6.43 -8.77
C LYS A 15 -0.23 -6.25 -7.98
N THR A 16 -0.40 -7.08 -6.95
CA THR A 16 -1.53 -6.96 -6.02
C THR A 16 -1.33 -5.79 -5.06
N ALA A 17 -2.40 -5.39 -4.35
CA ALA A 17 -2.34 -4.29 -3.38
C ALA A 17 -1.27 -4.47 -2.28
N PHE A 18 -0.96 -5.72 -1.91
CA PHE A 18 0.08 -6.04 -0.91
C PHE A 18 1.49 -6.16 -1.51
N GLU A 19 1.62 -6.22 -2.83
CA GLU A 19 2.90 -6.26 -3.55
C GLU A 19 3.36 -4.85 -3.98
N ILE A 20 2.44 -3.88 -3.96
CA ILE A 20 2.73 -2.46 -4.23
C ILE A 20 3.31 -1.81 -2.98
N ASP A 21 4.35 -1.02 -3.17
CA ASP A 21 4.92 -0.16 -2.13
C ASP A 21 3.91 0.93 -1.73
N GLN A 22 3.48 0.91 -0.47
CA GLN A 22 2.48 1.85 0.03
C GLN A 22 2.97 3.30 0.10
N ARG A 23 4.29 3.54 0.01
CA ARG A 23 4.84 4.90 -0.13
C ARG A 23 4.35 5.57 -1.42
N TRP A 24 4.34 4.84 -2.53
CA TRP A 24 3.81 5.35 -3.80
C TRP A 24 2.32 5.68 -3.71
N ILE A 25 1.56 4.87 -2.96
CA ILE A 25 0.13 5.12 -2.75
C ILE A 25 -0.09 6.45 -2.01
N ILE A 26 0.73 6.75 -1.01
CA ILE A 26 0.69 8.03 -0.29
C ILE A 26 1.08 9.19 -1.20
N GLU A 27 2.17 9.06 -1.98
CA GLU A 27 2.62 10.12 -2.89
C GLU A 27 1.57 10.43 -3.97
N LEU A 28 1.05 9.41 -4.66
CA LEU A 28 0.02 9.58 -5.67
C LEU A 28 -1.31 10.10 -5.08
N ALA A 29 -1.58 9.79 -3.81
CA ALA A 29 -2.72 10.38 -3.09
C ALA A 29 -2.48 11.84 -2.72
N ALA A 30 -1.26 12.21 -2.33
CA ALA A 30 -0.87 13.59 -2.10
C ALA A 30 -1.00 14.42 -3.37
N ASP A 31 -0.50 13.92 -4.50
CA ASP A 31 -0.51 14.64 -5.78
C ASP A 31 -1.92 15.02 -6.24
N ARG A 32 -2.91 14.15 -6.00
CA ARG A 32 -4.31 14.46 -6.33
C ARG A 32 -5.04 15.29 -5.27
N THR A 33 -4.50 15.42 -4.05
CA THR A 33 -5.16 16.10 -2.93
C THR A 33 -5.50 17.57 -3.20
N PRO A 34 -4.64 18.40 -3.85
CA PRO A 34 -4.98 19.78 -4.20
C PRO A 34 -6.21 19.93 -5.10
N TYR A 35 -6.55 18.89 -5.87
CA TYR A 35 -7.70 18.89 -6.78
C TYR A 35 -8.98 18.31 -6.14
N ILE A 36 -8.93 17.92 -4.86
CA ILE A 36 -10.06 17.35 -4.11
C ILE A 36 -10.49 18.34 -3.02
N CYS A 37 -11.70 18.90 -3.16
CA CYS A 37 -12.22 19.91 -2.23
C CYS A 37 -12.40 19.35 -0.81
N GLN A 38 -12.87 18.10 -0.67
CA GLN A 38 -13.01 17.39 0.61
C GLN A 38 -11.84 16.43 0.82
N SER A 39 -12.08 15.13 1.01
CA SER A 39 -11.04 14.13 1.22
C SER A 39 -11.23 12.92 0.29
N GLN A 40 -10.42 11.89 0.52
CA GLN A 40 -10.38 10.64 -0.22
C GLN A 40 -10.20 9.47 0.75
N SER A 41 -10.98 8.41 0.55
CA SER A 41 -10.90 7.18 1.35
C SER A 41 -9.70 6.35 0.93
N LEU A 42 -8.54 6.61 1.54
CA LEU A 42 -7.29 5.91 1.22
C LEU A 42 -7.06 4.72 2.17
N ASN A 43 -7.10 3.51 1.63
CA ASN A 43 -6.70 2.30 2.35
C ASN A 43 -5.21 2.02 2.14
N LEU A 44 -4.52 1.57 3.20
CA LEU A 44 -3.15 1.07 3.13
C LEU A 44 -3.15 -0.44 3.34
N PHE A 45 -2.34 -1.15 2.56
CA PHE A 45 -2.19 -2.60 2.61
C PHE A 45 -0.78 -2.95 3.07
N LEU A 46 -0.65 -3.39 4.33
CA LEU A 46 0.64 -3.60 4.98
C LEU A 46 0.78 -5.07 5.40
N PRO A 47 2.00 -5.61 5.43
CA PRO A 47 2.23 -6.93 5.97
C PRO A 47 1.97 -6.95 7.48
N GLY A 48 1.54 -8.10 8.01
CA GLY A 48 1.15 -8.23 9.43
C GLY A 48 2.31 -8.07 10.42
N ASP A 49 3.54 -8.20 9.92
CA ASP A 49 4.81 -8.11 10.64
C ASP A 49 5.59 -6.81 10.34
N ILE A 50 4.91 -5.79 9.80
CA ILE A 50 5.56 -4.50 9.50
C ILE A 50 6.22 -3.89 10.75
N ALA A 51 7.43 -3.34 10.58
CA ALA A 51 8.10 -2.63 11.65
C ALA A 51 7.30 -1.38 12.06
N LYS A 52 7.21 -1.16 13.38
CA LYS A 52 6.49 0.00 13.93
C LYS A 52 7.03 1.33 13.42
N TRP A 53 8.34 1.41 13.18
CA TRP A 53 8.99 2.58 12.61
C TRP A 53 8.49 2.87 11.19
N ASP A 54 8.44 1.85 10.32
CA ASP A 54 7.97 2.01 8.95
C ASP A 54 6.49 2.39 8.90
N LEU A 55 5.67 1.77 9.76
CA LEU A 55 4.27 2.16 9.93
C LEU A 55 4.14 3.64 10.33
N HIS A 56 4.96 4.09 11.29
CA HIS A 56 4.96 5.48 11.74
C HIS A 56 5.40 6.43 10.63
N MET A 57 6.46 6.09 9.89
CA MET A 57 6.95 6.90 8.76
C MET A 57 5.91 7.04 7.66
N LEU A 58 5.16 5.98 7.32
CA LEU A 58 4.04 6.09 6.38
C LEU A 58 2.98 7.10 6.83
N HIS A 59 2.58 7.06 8.10
CA HIS A 59 1.60 8.00 8.64
C HIS A 59 2.15 9.43 8.72
N TRP A 60 3.43 9.57 9.11
CA TRP A 60 4.13 10.86 9.15
C TRP A 60 4.18 11.51 7.76
N THR A 61 4.64 10.77 6.75
CA THR A 61 4.71 11.27 5.36
C THR A 61 3.32 11.62 4.82
N ALA A 62 2.28 10.85 5.12
CA ALA A 62 0.92 11.20 4.72
C ALA A 62 0.48 12.56 5.30
N TRP A 63 0.75 12.80 6.58
CA TRP A 63 0.47 14.07 7.23
C TRP A 63 1.31 15.22 6.64
N GLU A 64 2.61 15.02 6.50
CA GLU A 64 3.55 16.02 5.99
C GLU A 64 3.23 16.44 4.55
N ARG A 65 2.76 15.50 3.72
CA ARG A 65 2.34 15.75 2.33
C ARG A 65 0.92 16.34 2.20
N GLY A 66 0.23 16.59 3.32
CA GLY A 66 -1.07 17.27 3.33
C GLY A 66 -2.27 16.38 3.02
N LEU A 67 -2.15 15.04 3.14
CA LEU A 67 -3.33 14.17 3.07
C LEU A 67 -4.28 14.49 4.22
N LYS A 68 -5.57 14.58 3.90
CA LYS A 68 -6.62 14.95 4.86
C LYS A 68 -7.11 13.77 5.71
N SER A 69 -6.98 12.53 5.22
CA SER A 69 -7.36 11.32 5.96
C SER A 69 -6.71 10.06 5.42
N LEU A 70 -6.54 9.06 6.30
CA LEU A 70 -6.35 7.65 5.97
C LEU A 70 -7.56 6.87 6.46
N TYR A 71 -7.94 5.79 5.77
CA TYR A 71 -9.12 4.99 6.08
C TYR A 71 -8.75 3.69 6.80
N TYR A 72 -8.70 2.55 6.12
CA TYR A 72 -8.27 1.30 6.75
C TYR A 72 -6.78 1.04 6.57
N CYS A 73 -6.14 0.62 7.66
CA CYS A 73 -4.91 -0.15 7.62
C CYS A 73 -5.27 -1.64 7.54
N ARG A 74 -5.10 -2.24 6.35
CA ARG A 74 -5.40 -3.65 6.08
C ARG A 74 -4.13 -4.46 6.25
N SER A 75 -4.09 -5.34 7.25
CA SER A 75 -3.03 -6.32 7.41
C SER A 75 -3.42 -7.67 6.81
N LYS A 76 -2.45 -8.40 6.23
CA LYS A 76 -2.62 -9.84 6.01
C LYS A 76 -2.61 -10.55 7.36
N SER A 77 -3.55 -11.45 7.61
CA SER A 77 -3.39 -12.39 8.73
C SER A 77 -2.18 -13.28 8.42
N VAL A 78 -1.24 -13.37 9.36
CA VAL A 78 -0.01 -14.17 9.21
C VAL A 78 -0.33 -15.63 8.83
N GLN A 79 -1.46 -16.16 9.33
CA GLN A 79 -1.93 -17.52 9.03
C GLN A 79 -2.35 -17.76 7.56
N ARG A 80 -2.83 -16.75 6.82
CA ARG A 80 -3.27 -16.95 5.42
C ARG A 80 -2.13 -16.91 4.41
N ALA A 81 -0.98 -16.32 4.77
CA ALA A 81 0.18 -16.25 3.89
C ALA A 81 0.88 -17.61 3.72
N ALA A 82 0.77 -18.51 4.70
CA ALA A 82 1.40 -19.83 4.67
C ALA A 82 0.77 -20.80 3.66
N PHE A 83 -0.49 -20.60 3.27
CA PHE A 83 -1.23 -21.51 2.38
C PHE A 83 -1.24 -21.09 0.91
N ALA A 84 -0.70 -19.92 0.57
CA ALA A 84 -0.64 -19.44 -0.81
C ALA A 84 0.66 -19.85 -1.55
N GLY A 85 1.44 -20.76 -0.94
CA GLY A 85 2.73 -21.23 -1.47
C GLY A 85 3.09 -22.65 -1.03
N SER A 86 2.10 -23.46 -0.66
CA SER A 86 2.23 -24.92 -0.46
C SER A 86 1.51 -25.66 -1.58
#